data_AF-A0A4U3M2E6-F1
#
_entry.id   AF-A0A4U3M2E6-F1
#
_cell.length_a   1.000
_cell.length_b   1.000
_cell.length_c   1.000
_cell.angle_alpha   90.00
_cell.angle_beta   90.00
_cell.angle_gamma   90.00
#
_symmetry.space_group_name_H-M   'P 1'
#
loop_
_entity.id
_entity.type
_entity.pdbx_description
1 polymer ?
#
loop_
_entity_poly.entity_id
_entity_poly.type
_entity_poly.pdbx_seq_one_letter_code
_entity_poly.pdbx_strand_id
1 'polypeptide(L)'
;MTATIETPIVPGPIQGPTREEPLIEALLLDDYRSLVHLAYLILPPAISRARRVAAAHAVVQRALPPDLTLPYSPTAPATRHREFLRHRVVQEATRQAADRSLLARLGSAIAPADGLEFDPCTIRPDRTAIRRCARGRRLAIAATLLLTAGIMVALLTS
;
A
#
# COMPACT_ATOMS: atom_id res chain seq x y z
N MET A 1 49.21 44.78 17.07
CA MET A 1 47.84 44.28 17.31
C MET A 1 47.17 44.13 15.95
N THR A 2 47.34 42.97 15.32
CA THR A 2 46.80 42.65 13.99
C THR A 2 45.38 42.12 14.14
N ALA A 3 44.41 42.87 13.64
CA ALA A 3 43.01 42.46 13.62
C ALA A 3 42.77 41.51 12.44
N THR A 4 42.50 40.24 12.75
CA THR A 4 42.01 39.25 11.79
C THR A 4 40.57 39.60 11.43
N ILE A 5 40.35 40.06 10.20
CA ILE A 5 39.01 40.25 9.65
C ILE A 5 38.51 38.87 9.21
N GLU A 6 37.72 38.21 10.05
CA GLU A 6 36.94 37.05 9.62
C GLU A 6 35.93 37.50 8.56
N THR A 7 36.09 36.96 7.35
CA THR A 7 35.13 37.14 6.27
C THR A 7 33.93 36.25 6.57
N PRO A 8 32.69 36.78 6.68
CA PRO A 8 31.54 35.93 6.95
C PRO A 8 31.34 34.97 5.77
N ILE A 9 31.24 33.67 6.09
CA ILE A 9 30.80 32.63 5.16
C ILE A 9 29.34 32.97 4.82
N VAL A 10 29.15 33.74 3.75
CA VAL A 10 27.84 33.86 3.10
C VAL A 10 27.63 32.53 2.37
N PRO A 11 26.63 31.71 2.75
CA PRO A 11 26.28 30.55 1.97
C PRO A 11 25.89 31.06 0.59
N GLY A 12 26.67 30.71 -0.45
CA GLY A 12 26.25 30.95 -1.82
C GLY A 12 24.87 30.32 -2.05
N PRO A 13 24.06 30.86 -2.97
CA PRO A 13 22.79 30.25 -3.32
C PRO A 13 23.04 28.78 -3.64
N ILE A 14 22.33 27.89 -2.95
CA ILE A 14 22.38 26.46 -3.22
C ILE A 14 21.94 26.33 -4.67
N GLN A 15 22.87 26.12 -5.60
CA GLN A 15 22.56 25.76 -6.97
C GLN A 15 22.05 24.32 -6.92
N GLY A 16 20.79 24.18 -6.48
CA GLY A 16 20.01 22.97 -6.66
C GLY A 16 19.78 22.74 -8.16
N PRO A 17 19.53 21.49 -8.56
CA PRO A 17 19.44 21.11 -9.96
C PRO A 17 18.49 22.01 -10.78
N THR A 18 18.83 22.13 -12.05
CA THR A 18 18.17 22.94 -13.08
C THR A 18 16.63 22.85 -13.02
N ARG A 19 15.94 23.91 -13.48
CA ARG A 19 14.48 24.09 -13.62
C ARG A 19 13.66 22.85 -14.08
N GLU A 20 14.33 21.81 -14.59
CA GLU A 20 13.79 20.53 -15.04
C GLU A 20 13.49 19.56 -13.89
N GLU A 21 14.23 19.59 -12.78
CA GLU A 21 13.99 18.73 -11.60
C GLU A 21 12.57 18.88 -11.02
N PRO A 22 12.03 20.08 -10.77
CA PRO A 22 10.65 20.22 -10.29
C PRO A 22 9.61 19.77 -11.32
N LEU A 23 9.90 19.85 -12.62
CA LEU A 23 9.00 19.34 -13.67
C LEU A 23 9.01 17.82 -13.72
N ILE A 24 10.18 17.20 -13.58
CA ILE A 24 10.33 15.74 -13.50
C ILE A 24 9.64 15.21 -12.24
N GLU A 25 9.81 15.88 -11.09
CA GLU A 25 9.13 15.53 -9.85
C GLU A 25 7.60 15.62 -10.00
N ALA A 26 7.08 16.69 -10.59
CA ALA A 26 5.65 16.83 -10.84
C ALA A 26 5.09 15.72 -11.75
N LEU A 27 5.80 15.37 -12.83
CA LEU A 27 5.39 14.30 -13.74
C LEU A 27 5.39 12.92 -13.04
N LEU A 28 6.40 12.64 -12.20
CA LEU A 28 6.47 11.42 -11.41
C LEU A 28 5.33 11.34 -10.38
N LEU A 29 5.01 12.47 -9.73
CA LEU A 29 3.92 12.57 -8.77
C LEU A 29 2.55 12.38 -9.44
N ASP A 30 2.36 12.92 -10.63
CA ASP A 30 1.12 12.77 -11.41
C ASP A 30 0.89 11.31 -11.82
N ASP A 31 1.94 10.62 -12.26
CA ASP A 31 1.84 9.19 -12.57
C ASP A 31 1.56 8.36 -11.32
N TYR A 32 2.20 8.66 -10.18
CA TYR A 32 1.88 8.00 -8.91
C TYR A 32 0.42 8.21 -8.50
N ARG A 33 -0.07 9.47 -8.54
CA ARG A 33 -1.46 9.80 -8.21
C ARG A 33 -2.44 9.08 -9.13
N SER A 34 -2.15 9.01 -10.43
CA SER A 34 -2.98 8.32 -11.42
C SER A 34 -3.09 6.82 -11.11
N LEU A 35 -1.98 6.17 -10.76
CA LEU A 35 -1.94 4.75 -10.40
C LEU A 35 -2.69 4.45 -9.11
N VAL A 36 -2.54 5.29 -8.08
CA VAL A 36 -3.29 5.16 -6.82
C VAL A 36 -4.79 5.33 -7.07
N HIS A 37 -5.18 6.31 -7.88
CA HIS A 37 -6.58 6.53 -8.22
C HIS A 37 -7.18 5.31 -8.95
N LEU A 38 -6.44 4.75 -9.91
CA LEU A 38 -6.83 3.53 -10.61
C LEU A 38 -7.01 2.35 -9.64
N ALA A 39 -6.07 2.13 -8.72
CA ALA A 39 -6.18 1.07 -7.72
C ALA A 39 -7.38 1.28 -6.77
N TYR A 40 -7.66 2.52 -6.37
CA TYR A 40 -8.82 2.87 -5.55
C TYR A 40 -10.15 2.52 -6.22
N LEU A 41 -10.25 2.73 -7.53
CA LEU A 41 -11.44 2.39 -8.32
C LEU A 41 -11.65 0.87 -8.45
N ILE A 42 -10.58 0.09 -8.55
CA ILE A 42 -10.65 -1.38 -8.67
C ILE A 42 -11.00 -2.04 -7.32
N LEU A 43 -10.54 -1.48 -6.20
CA LEU A 43 -10.77 -2.05 -4.88
C LEU A 43 -12.26 -2.03 -4.48
N PRO A 44 -12.79 -3.13 -3.93
CA PRO A 44 -14.22 -3.25 -3.61
C PRO A 44 -14.68 -2.26 -2.53
N PRO A 45 -15.94 -1.78 -2.59
CA PRO A 45 -16.47 -0.74 -1.70
C PRO A 45 -16.83 -1.22 -0.28
N ALA A 46 -16.56 -2.49 0.05
CA ALA A 46 -16.93 -3.12 1.33
C ALA A 46 -16.12 -2.63 2.56
N ILE A 47 -15.27 -1.61 2.40
CA ILE A 47 -14.46 -1.04 3.49
C ILE A 47 -14.59 0.49 3.50
N SER A 48 -14.41 1.11 4.66
CA SER A 48 -14.46 2.57 4.83
C SER A 48 -13.57 3.29 3.81
N ARG A 49 -13.99 4.47 3.34
CA ARG A 49 -13.27 5.30 2.35
C ARG A 49 -11.77 5.39 2.67
N ALA A 50 -11.45 5.65 3.92
CA ALA A 50 -10.07 5.83 4.36
C ALA A 50 -9.24 4.52 4.29
N ARG A 51 -9.84 3.35 4.57
CA ARG A 51 -9.18 2.05 4.34
C ARG A 51 -9.02 1.73 2.85
N ARG A 52 -9.94 2.18 1.98
CA ARG A 52 -9.76 2.04 0.53
C ARG A 52 -8.58 2.86 0.04
N VAL A 53 -8.42 4.09 0.54
CA VAL A 53 -7.26 4.95 0.21
C VAL A 53 -5.96 4.29 0.65
N ALA A 54 -5.85 3.89 1.92
CA ALA A 54 -4.66 3.22 2.43
C ALA A 54 -4.34 1.91 1.66
N ALA A 55 -5.37 1.13 1.33
CA ALA A 55 -5.20 -0.08 0.53
C ALA A 55 -4.76 0.21 -0.91
N ALA A 56 -5.26 1.27 -1.54
CA ALA A 56 -4.84 1.69 -2.88
C ALA A 56 -3.36 2.08 -2.89
N HIS A 57 -2.89 2.83 -1.90
CA HIS A 57 -1.46 3.14 -1.75
C HIS A 57 -0.61 1.88 -1.57
N ALA A 58 -1.05 0.95 -0.72
CA ALA A 58 -0.34 -0.31 -0.49
C ALA A 58 -0.26 -1.17 -1.76
N VAL A 59 -1.31 -1.21 -2.58
CA VAL A 59 -1.29 -1.91 -3.88
C VAL A 59 -0.22 -1.32 -4.79
N VAL A 60 -0.19 0.01 -4.95
CA VAL A 60 0.78 0.68 -5.81
C VAL A 60 2.21 0.44 -5.30
N GLN A 61 2.45 0.57 -3.99
CA GLN A 61 3.77 0.31 -3.39
C GLN A 61 4.22 -1.15 -3.58
N ARG A 62 3.29 -2.12 -3.56
CA ARG A 62 3.61 -3.53 -3.79
C ARG A 62 3.86 -3.85 -5.26
N ALA A 63 3.12 -3.19 -6.15
CA ALA A 63 3.29 -3.31 -7.60
C ALA A 63 4.59 -2.63 -8.09
N LEU A 64 5.07 -1.61 -7.37
CA LEU A 64 6.30 -0.85 -7.65
C LEU A 64 7.34 -1.03 -6.53
N PRO A 65 7.96 -2.22 -6.39
CA PRO A 65 9.09 -2.39 -5.47
C PRO A 65 10.28 -1.52 -5.90
N PRO A 66 11.17 -1.12 -4.96
CA PRO A 66 12.32 -0.28 -5.26
C PRO A 66 13.27 -0.90 -6.30
N ASP A 67 13.35 -2.23 -6.35
CA ASP A 67 14.22 -2.97 -7.28
C ASP A 67 13.51 -3.32 -8.60
N LEU A 68 12.38 -2.68 -8.89
CA LEU A 68 11.60 -2.95 -10.10
C LEU A 68 12.39 -2.58 -11.35
N THR A 69 12.83 -3.61 -12.09
CA THR A 69 13.46 -3.41 -13.40
C THR A 69 12.40 -2.98 -14.40
N LEU A 70 12.46 -1.71 -14.78
CA LEU A 70 11.57 -1.16 -15.78
C LEU A 70 12.09 -1.51 -17.17
N PRO A 71 11.20 -1.78 -18.15
CA PRO A 71 11.57 -1.79 -19.56
C PRO A 71 11.83 -0.35 -20.02
N TYR A 72 12.82 0.30 -19.40
CA TYR A 72 13.31 1.60 -19.80
C TYR A 72 14.27 1.38 -20.96
N SER A 73 13.84 1.80 -22.14
CA SER A 73 14.69 1.91 -23.31
C SER A 73 14.78 3.39 -23.66
N PRO A 74 15.99 3.96 -23.76
CA PRO A 74 16.16 5.39 -24.04
C PRO A 74 15.61 5.81 -25.41
N THR A 75 15.30 4.85 -26.29
CA THR A 75 14.65 5.05 -27.59
C THR A 75 13.17 4.67 -27.62
N ALA A 76 12.62 4.11 -26.53
CA ALA A 76 11.21 3.74 -26.45
C ALA A 76 10.34 4.91 -25.97
N PRO A 77 9.10 5.02 -26.48
CA PRO A 77 8.19 6.09 -26.07
C PRO A 77 7.78 5.94 -24.59
N ALA A 78 7.73 7.05 -23.85
CA ALA A 78 7.35 7.10 -22.43
C ALA A 78 5.97 6.46 -22.14
N THR A 79 5.09 6.43 -23.14
CA THR A 79 3.79 5.75 -23.09
C THR A 79 3.91 4.24 -22.78
N ARG A 80 4.95 3.57 -23.27
CA ARG A 80 5.16 2.13 -23.05
C ARG A 80 5.50 1.82 -21.60
N HIS A 81 6.30 2.68 -20.99
CA HIS A 81 6.66 2.58 -19.57
C HIS A 81 5.42 2.78 -18.68
N ARG A 82 4.62 3.81 -18.98
CA ARG A 82 3.37 4.09 -18.26
C ARG A 82 2.37 2.94 -18.35
N GLU A 83 2.18 2.36 -19.54
CA GLU A 83 1.28 1.23 -19.73
C GLU A 83 1.73 0.00 -18.94
N PHE A 84 3.03 -0.27 -18.91
CA PHE A 84 3.59 -1.35 -18.09
C PHE A 84 3.29 -1.17 -16.60
N LEU A 85 3.47 0.04 -16.06
CA LEU A 85 3.14 0.36 -14.66
C LEU A 85 1.63 0.20 -14.40
N ARG A 86 0.77 0.72 -15.29
CA ARG A 86 -0.68 0.58 -15.17
C ARG A 86 -1.10 -0.89 -15.12
N HIS A 87 -0.58 -1.71 -16.03
CA HIS A 87 -0.93 -3.13 -16.10
C HIS A 87 -0.53 -3.89 -14.82
N ARG A 88 0.68 -3.64 -14.28
CA ARG A 88 1.10 -4.21 -12.99
C ARG A 88 0.15 -3.82 -11.85
N VAL A 89 -0.20 -2.54 -11.75
CA VAL A 89 -1.11 -2.06 -10.70
C VAL A 89 -2.51 -2.65 -10.85
N VAL A 90 -3.03 -2.77 -12.08
CA VAL A 90 -4.32 -3.45 -12.33
C VAL A 90 -4.28 -4.91 -11.89
N GLN A 91 -3.22 -5.65 -12.23
CA GLN A 91 -3.07 -7.06 -11.85
C GLN A 91 -3.00 -7.23 -10.33
N GLU A 92 -2.21 -6.42 -9.64
CA GLU A 92 -2.13 -6.49 -8.17
C GLU A 92 -3.42 -6.03 -7.49
N ALA A 93 -4.06 -4.97 -8.00
CA ALA A 93 -5.34 -4.49 -7.48
C ALA A 93 -6.44 -5.55 -7.61
N THR A 94 -6.52 -6.21 -8.77
CA THR A 94 -7.52 -7.27 -9.04
C THR A 94 -7.26 -8.51 -8.19
N ARG A 95 -6.00 -8.94 -8.05
CA ARG A 95 -5.61 -10.03 -7.15
C ARG A 95 -6.04 -9.75 -5.71
N GLN A 96 -5.71 -8.56 -5.21
CA GLN A 96 -6.06 -8.15 -3.85
C GLN A 96 -7.58 -7.97 -3.66
N ALA A 97 -8.29 -7.49 -4.68
CA ALA A 97 -9.74 -7.39 -4.68
C ALA A 97 -10.41 -8.77 -4.61
N ALA A 98 -9.88 -9.77 -5.31
CA ALA A 98 -10.37 -11.14 -5.27
C ALA A 98 -10.21 -11.77 -3.88
N ASP A 99 -9.01 -11.67 -3.29
CA ASP A 99 -8.72 -12.17 -1.94
C ASP A 99 -9.62 -11.49 -0.89
N ARG A 100 -9.80 -10.17 -1.00
CA ARG A 100 -10.69 -9.43 -0.10
C ARG A 100 -12.16 -9.72 -0.32
N SER A 101 -12.61 -10.02 -1.54
CA SER A 101 -13.99 -10.41 -1.81
C SER A 101 -14.31 -11.76 -1.15
N LEU A 102 -13.38 -12.70 -1.22
CA LEU A 102 -13.49 -13.99 -0.54
C LEU A 102 -13.50 -13.80 0.99
N LEU A 103 -12.54 -13.04 1.52
CA LEU A 103 -12.46 -12.75 2.95
C LEU A 103 -13.61 -11.88 3.46
N ALA A 104 -14.16 -10.98 2.66
CA ALA A 104 -15.35 -10.21 3.00
C ALA A 104 -16.60 -11.09 2.99
N ARG A 105 -16.72 -12.02 2.03
CA ARG A 105 -17.78 -13.02 2.02
C ARG A 105 -17.72 -13.93 3.25
N LEU A 106 -16.54 -14.45 3.60
CA LEU A 106 -16.34 -15.27 4.80
C LEU A 106 -16.43 -14.46 6.11
N GLY A 107 -15.92 -13.23 6.11
CA GLY A 107 -15.81 -12.36 7.27
C GLY A 107 -17.09 -11.59 7.60
N SER A 108 -17.96 -11.33 6.61
CA SER A 108 -19.29 -10.72 6.82
C SER A 108 -20.20 -11.55 7.74
N ALA A 109 -19.95 -12.86 7.83
CA ALA A 109 -20.61 -13.74 8.78
C ALA A 109 -20.06 -13.63 10.22
N ILE A 110 -18.90 -12.97 10.43
CA ILE A 110 -18.14 -13.03 11.69
C ILE A 110 -17.89 -11.64 12.31
N ALA A 111 -17.80 -10.57 11.52
CA ALA A 111 -17.65 -9.21 12.04
C ALA A 111 -18.03 -8.13 11.00
N PRO A 112 -18.98 -7.22 11.29
CA PRO A 112 -19.22 -6.05 10.45
C PRO A 112 -17.97 -5.16 10.44
N ALA A 113 -17.54 -4.76 9.24
CA ALA A 113 -16.31 -4.01 9.03
C ALA A 113 -16.39 -2.52 9.42
N ASP A 114 -17.52 -2.08 9.96
CA ASP A 114 -17.75 -0.67 10.30
C ASP A 114 -16.99 -0.28 11.56
N GLY A 115 -16.13 0.74 11.44
CA GLY A 115 -15.51 1.40 12.59
C GLY A 115 -14.00 1.59 12.58
N LEU A 116 -13.23 1.22 11.53
CA LEU A 116 -11.87 1.76 11.40
C LEU A 116 -11.93 3.00 10.51
N GLU A 117 -12.14 4.12 11.17
CA GLU A 117 -11.78 5.44 10.68
C GLU A 117 -10.24 5.45 10.57
N PHE A 118 -9.72 5.46 9.34
CA PHE A 118 -8.29 5.63 9.12
C PHE A 118 -8.03 7.13 9.11
N ASP A 119 -7.53 7.65 10.23
CA ASP A 119 -7.11 9.04 10.35
C ASP A 119 -5.62 9.14 9.96
N PRO A 120 -5.28 9.79 8.84
CA PRO A 120 -3.92 9.86 8.30
C PRO A 120 -2.94 10.62 9.20
N CYS A 121 -3.42 11.43 10.16
CA CYS A 121 -2.56 12.19 11.07
C CYS A 121 -2.19 11.41 12.35
N THR A 122 -2.76 10.21 12.56
CA THR A 122 -2.42 9.42 13.75
C THR A 122 -1.15 8.62 13.49
N ILE A 123 -0.03 9.03 14.11
CA ILE A 123 1.21 8.24 14.18
C ILE A 123 1.01 7.00 15.09
N ARG A 124 -0.05 6.98 15.90
CA ARG A 124 -0.38 5.83 16.76
C ARG A 124 -1.39 4.91 16.07
N PRO A 125 -1.02 3.65 15.78
CA PRO A 125 -2.00 2.69 15.29
C PRO A 125 -3.09 2.49 16.34
N ASP A 126 -4.35 2.52 15.89
CA ASP A 126 -5.50 2.27 16.73
C ASP A 126 -5.36 0.91 17.45
N ARG A 127 -5.16 0.97 18.78
CA ARG A 127 -4.96 -0.22 19.63
C ARG A 127 -6.16 -1.16 19.58
N THR A 128 -7.35 -0.65 19.30
CA THR A 128 -8.56 -1.47 19.22
C THR A 128 -8.58 -2.34 17.96
N ALA A 129 -8.02 -1.83 16.85
CA ALA A 129 -7.79 -2.58 15.61
C ALA A 129 -6.84 -3.75 15.83
N ILE A 130 -5.70 -3.50 16.50
CA ILE A 130 -4.68 -4.53 16.79
C ILE A 130 -5.29 -5.64 17.66
N ARG A 131 -6.05 -5.27 18.71
CA ARG A 131 -6.69 -6.24 19.62
C ARG A 131 -7.75 -7.08 18.91
N ARG A 132 -8.53 -6.50 17.99
CA ARG A 132 -9.55 -7.22 17.21
C ARG A 132 -8.91 -8.20 16.22
N CYS A 133 -7.83 -7.79 15.56
CA CYS A 133 -7.05 -8.66 14.67
C CYS A 133 -6.42 -9.86 15.42
N ALA A 134 -5.88 -9.60 16.61
CA ALA A 134 -5.34 -10.66 17.47
C ALA A 134 -6.42 -11.66 17.94
N ARG A 135 -7.63 -11.19 18.27
CA ARG A 135 -8.77 -12.07 18.61
C ARG A 135 -9.22 -12.90 17.42
N GLY A 136 -9.33 -12.31 16.23
CA GLY A 136 -9.66 -13.03 15.00
C GLY A 136 -8.65 -14.14 14.69
N ARG A 137 -7.34 -13.85 14.84
CA ARG A 137 -6.28 -14.86 14.67
C ARG A 137 -6.42 -16.00 15.69
N ARG A 138 -6.73 -15.71 16.96
CA ARG A 138 -6.94 -16.73 17.99
C ARG A 138 -8.14 -17.62 17.68
N LEU A 139 -9.25 -17.04 17.21
CA LEU A 139 -10.44 -17.81 16.82
C LEU A 139 -10.17 -18.68 15.59
N ALA A 140 -9.45 -18.17 14.59
CA ALA A 140 -9.06 -18.96 13.43
C ALA A 140 -8.17 -20.14 13.83
N ILE A 141 -7.17 -19.91 14.69
CA ILE A 141 -6.30 -20.97 15.22
C ILE A 141 -7.13 -22.02 15.99
N ALA A 142 -8.03 -21.58 16.88
CA ALA A 142 -8.89 -22.48 17.64
C ALA A 142 -9.81 -23.31 16.73
N ALA A 143 -10.41 -22.69 15.72
CA ALA A 143 -11.24 -23.37 14.74
C ALA A 143 -10.42 -24.40 13.94
N THR A 144 -9.22 -24.04 13.46
CA THR A 144 -8.34 -25.00 12.77
C THR A 144 -7.96 -26.16 13.68
N LEU A 145 -7.66 -25.92 14.95
CA LEU A 145 -7.32 -26.98 15.91
C LEU A 145 -8.51 -27.93 16.16
N LEU A 146 -9.72 -27.38 16.34
CA LEU A 146 -10.93 -28.19 16.50
C LEU A 146 -11.22 -29.03 15.26
N LEU A 147 -11.05 -28.46 14.08
CA LEU A 147 -11.31 -29.14 12.81
C LEU A 147 -10.28 -30.25 12.56
N THR A 148 -8.99 -30.00 12.81
CA THR A 148 -7.95 -31.03 12.72
C THR A 148 -8.11 -32.12 13.78
N ALA A 149 -8.49 -31.77 15.01
CA ALA A 149 -8.75 -32.75 16.06
C ALA A 149 -9.96 -33.63 15.72
N GLY A 150 -11.03 -33.03 15.17
CA GLY A 150 -12.20 -33.77 14.70
C GLY A 150 -11.87 -34.75 13.57
N ILE A 151 -11.04 -34.35 12.60
CA ILE A 151 -10.56 -35.24 11.53
C ILE A 151 -9.73 -36.39 12.12
N MET A 152 -8.82 -36.10 13.04
CA MET A 152 -8.00 -37.14 13.70
C MET A 152 -8.85 -38.14 14.48
N VAL A 153 -9.85 -37.66 15.24
CA VAL A 153 -10.77 -38.53 15.97
C VAL A 153 -11.57 -39.38 15.00
N ALA A 154 -12.10 -38.80 13.93
CA ALA A 154 -12.86 -39.54 12.92
C ALA A 154 -12.03 -40.67 12.30
N LEU A 155 -10.77 -40.40 11.94
CA LEU A 155 -9.82 -41.39 11.39
C LEU A 155 -9.43 -42.50 12.38
N LEU A 156 -9.45 -42.22 13.69
CA LEU A 156 -9.15 -43.21 14.73
C LEU A 156 -10.37 -44.07 15.08
N THR A 157 -11.58 -43.57 14.83
CA THR A 157 -12.85 -44.28 15.10
C THR A 157 -13.42 -45.03 13.90
N SER A 158 -12.88 -44.79 12.70
CA SER A 158 -13.19 -45.50 11.44
C SER A 158 -12.24 -46.67 11.23
#